data_AF-A0A9P5NKW5-F1
#
_entry.id   AF-A0A9P5NKW5-F1
#
_cell.length_a   1.000
_cell.length_b   1.000
_cell.length_c   1.000
_cell.angle_alpha   90.00
_cell.angle_beta   90.00
_cell.angle_gamma   90.00
#
_symmetry.space_group_name_H-M   'P 1'
#
loop_
_entity.id
_entity.type
_entity.pdbx_description
1 polymer ?
#
loop_
_entity_poly.entity_id
_entity_poly.type
_entity_poly.pdbx_seq_one_letter_code
_entity_poly.pdbx_strand_id
1 'polypeptide(L)'
;MNSDSILTNDTVDPHLLPPVASSSQLLSAALAQLNSIATNPFIASNPCSTCQTSLEIAKFVTLAAPSEAPAFFVQQCIILRLTDVTTCNIMFGQFSSVGAIATQVVANADVGGYDRQAVCQNFFSLCPAPPTVALNLTGWFAKPKPNPLLPLKKWSGQRLNVLHLSDFHIDPHKDDSIPGSRTTFLMII
;
A
#
# COMPACT_ATOMS: atom_id res chain seq x y z
N MET A 1 -50.02 23.52 41.15
CA MET A 1 -49.36 22.28 40.68
C MET A 1 -47.96 22.66 40.22
N ASN A 2 -47.03 21.77 40.51
CA ASN A 2 -45.65 22.05 40.83
C ASN A 2 -44.81 22.49 39.61
N SER A 3 -43.98 23.53 39.79
CA SER A 3 -43.00 24.01 38.81
C SER A 3 -41.60 23.53 39.21
N ASP A 4 -41.47 22.24 39.53
CA ASP A 4 -40.21 21.62 39.92
C ASP A 4 -39.83 20.51 38.95
N SER A 5 -39.21 20.89 37.83
CA SER A 5 -38.15 20.11 37.16
C SER A 5 -37.65 20.83 35.89
N ILE A 6 -37.10 22.04 36.03
CA ILE A 6 -36.17 22.51 34.99
C ILE A 6 -34.83 21.83 35.30
N LEU A 7 -34.58 20.73 34.60
CA LEU A 7 -33.32 20.00 34.67
C LEU A 7 -32.17 20.95 34.30
N THR A 8 -31.34 21.21 35.32
CA THR A 8 -29.88 21.32 35.30
C THR A 8 -29.21 21.38 33.92
N ASN A 9 -28.65 22.56 33.59
CA ASN A 9 -27.49 22.75 32.71
C ASN A 9 -27.35 21.72 31.57
N ASP A 10 -28.19 21.86 30.54
CA ASP A 10 -28.06 21.08 29.31
C ASP A 10 -26.81 21.52 28.53
N THR A 11 -25.74 20.75 28.69
CA THR A 11 -24.48 20.91 27.94
C THR A 11 -24.46 20.11 26.64
N VAL A 12 -25.58 19.50 26.24
CA VAL A 12 -25.65 18.74 25.00
C VAL A 12 -25.82 19.72 23.85
N ASP A 13 -24.82 19.74 22.96
CA ASP A 13 -24.89 20.51 21.73
C ASP A 13 -26.12 20.05 20.91
N PRO A 14 -27.12 20.93 20.67
CA PRO A 14 -28.32 20.57 19.91
C PRO A 14 -28.01 20.37 18.41
N HIS A 15 -26.81 20.71 17.95
CA HIS A 15 -26.37 20.50 16.58
C HIS A 15 -25.96 19.04 16.38
N LEU A 16 -26.90 18.23 15.90
CA LEU A 16 -26.62 16.86 15.47
C LEU A 16 -25.61 16.86 14.32
N LEU A 17 -24.50 16.15 14.51
CA LEU A 17 -23.58 15.84 13.42
C LEU A 17 -24.30 15.00 12.36
N PRO A 18 -23.90 15.09 11.08
CA PRO A 18 -24.42 14.20 10.06
C PRO A 18 -24.12 12.74 10.44
N PRO A 19 -25.02 11.80 10.09
CA PRO A 19 -24.78 10.39 10.33
C PRO A 19 -23.54 9.93 9.54
N VAL A 20 -22.86 8.90 10.04
CA VAL A 20 -21.74 8.28 9.35
C VAL A 20 -22.21 7.78 7.98
N ALA A 21 -21.51 8.20 6.93
CA ALA A 21 -21.80 7.76 5.57
C ALA A 21 -21.60 6.25 5.42
N SER A 22 -22.43 5.59 4.61
CA SER A 22 -22.23 4.18 4.27
C SER A 22 -20.97 3.98 3.42
N SER A 23 -20.41 2.77 3.44
CA SER A 23 -19.26 2.41 2.58
C SER A 23 -19.51 2.70 1.10
N SER A 24 -20.74 2.43 0.62
CA SER A 24 -21.15 2.73 -0.76
C SER A 24 -21.24 4.23 -1.08
N GLN A 25 -21.67 5.04 -0.12
CA GLN A 25 -21.67 6.51 -0.25
C GLN A 25 -20.24 7.04 -0.29
N LEU A 26 -19.35 6.52 0.56
CA LEU A 26 -17.92 6.86 0.57
C LEU A 26 -17.25 6.50 -0.76
N LEU A 27 -17.48 5.29 -1.28
CA LEU A 27 -16.99 4.89 -2.60
C LEU A 27 -17.48 5.83 -3.70
N SER A 28 -18.79 6.13 -3.73
CA SER A 28 -19.38 7.00 -4.74
C SER A 28 -18.78 8.41 -4.72
N ALA A 29 -18.60 8.98 -3.52
CA ALA A 29 -17.96 10.28 -3.34
C ALA A 29 -16.49 10.27 -3.80
N ALA A 30 -15.75 9.21 -3.44
CA ALA A 30 -14.35 9.04 -3.85
C ALA A 30 -14.20 8.94 -5.37
N LEU A 31 -15.07 8.18 -6.05
CA LEU A 31 -15.08 8.08 -7.51
C LEU A 31 -15.44 9.41 -8.19
N ALA A 32 -16.34 10.19 -7.59
CA ALA A 32 -16.65 11.53 -8.09
C ALA A 32 -15.42 12.47 -7.99
N GLN A 33 -14.72 12.45 -6.84
CA GLN A 33 -13.49 13.23 -6.65
C GLN A 33 -12.38 12.79 -7.62
N LEU A 34 -12.21 11.48 -7.81
CA LEU A 34 -11.24 10.92 -8.75
C LEU A 34 -11.51 11.39 -10.19
N ASN A 35 -12.77 11.35 -10.63
CA ASN A 35 -13.15 11.88 -11.95
C ASN A 35 -12.90 13.39 -12.06
N SER A 36 -13.15 14.15 -10.99
CA SER A 36 -12.85 15.58 -10.95
C SER A 36 -11.35 15.85 -11.14
N ILE A 37 -10.48 15.09 -10.48
CA ILE A 37 -9.02 15.21 -10.66
C ILE A 37 -8.61 14.84 -12.08
N ALA A 38 -9.11 13.73 -12.61
CA ALA A 38 -8.75 13.24 -13.95
C ALA A 38 -9.17 14.19 -15.08
N THR A 39 -10.19 15.03 -14.85
CA THR A 39 -10.69 16.01 -15.83
C THR A 39 -10.23 17.44 -15.57
N ASN A 40 -9.64 17.72 -14.41
CA ASN A 40 -9.16 19.05 -14.05
C ASN A 40 -7.84 19.35 -14.78
N PRO A 41 -7.77 20.34 -15.69
CA PRO A 41 -6.58 20.61 -16.50
C PRO A 41 -5.35 21.02 -15.67
N PHE A 42 -5.55 21.58 -14.47
CA PHE A 42 -4.44 21.96 -13.59
C PHE A 42 -3.73 20.76 -12.96
N ILE A 43 -4.43 19.63 -12.82
CA ILE A 43 -3.87 18.40 -12.24
C ILE A 43 -3.54 17.39 -13.34
N ALA A 44 -4.49 17.17 -14.26
CA ALA A 44 -4.41 16.19 -15.34
C ALA A 44 -3.28 16.47 -16.35
N SER A 45 -2.78 17.70 -16.43
CA SER A 45 -1.61 18.05 -17.25
C SER A 45 -0.31 17.43 -16.72
N ASN A 46 -0.26 17.00 -15.46
CA ASN A 46 0.87 16.32 -14.85
C ASN A 46 0.47 14.92 -14.37
N PRO A 47 0.91 13.84 -15.07
CA PRO A 47 0.57 12.47 -14.69
C PRO A 47 1.05 12.08 -13.28
N CYS A 48 2.20 12.62 -12.84
CA CYS A 48 2.68 12.41 -11.48
C CYS A 48 1.74 13.02 -10.45
N SER A 49 1.34 14.28 -10.65
CA SER A 49 0.40 14.97 -9.75
C SER A 49 -0.94 14.24 -9.70
N THR A 50 -1.44 13.80 -10.85
CA THR A 50 -2.70 13.05 -10.94
C THR A 50 -2.63 11.76 -10.14
N CYS A 51 -1.56 10.97 -10.29
CA CYS A 51 -1.36 9.75 -9.53
C CYS A 51 -1.28 10.03 -8.01
N GLN A 52 -0.47 11.01 -7.62
CA GLN A 52 -0.29 11.39 -6.22
C GLN A 52 -1.59 11.84 -5.56
N THR A 53 -2.35 12.74 -6.18
CA THR A 53 -3.64 13.19 -5.63
C THR A 53 -4.67 12.05 -5.61
N SER A 54 -4.65 11.15 -6.59
CA SER A 54 -5.53 9.98 -6.58
C SER A 54 -5.25 9.02 -5.42
N LEU A 55 -3.99 8.91 -4.96
CA LEU A 55 -3.61 8.11 -3.80
C LEU A 55 -4.09 8.73 -2.48
N GLU A 56 -4.22 10.05 -2.40
CA GLU A 56 -4.81 10.72 -1.24
C GLU A 56 -6.29 10.37 -1.09
N ILE A 57 -7.04 10.33 -2.21
CA ILE A 57 -8.43 9.82 -2.20
C ILE A 57 -8.45 8.35 -1.80
N ALA A 58 -7.58 7.54 -2.40
CA ALA A 58 -7.47 6.13 -2.10
C ALA A 58 -7.26 5.88 -0.60
N LYS A 59 -6.40 6.66 0.05
CA LYS A 59 -6.14 6.59 1.50
C LYS A 59 -7.42 6.73 2.33
N PHE A 60 -8.30 7.66 1.98
CA PHE A 60 -9.57 7.82 2.70
C PHE A 60 -10.49 6.61 2.50
N VAL A 61 -10.55 6.06 1.28
CA VAL A 61 -11.33 4.85 1.00
C VAL A 61 -10.78 3.66 1.77
N THR A 62 -9.46 3.43 1.75
CA THR A 62 -8.85 2.27 2.42
C THR A 62 -8.96 2.35 3.94
N LEU A 63 -9.01 3.54 4.53
CA LEU A 63 -9.22 3.72 5.96
C LEU A 63 -10.69 3.63 6.38
N ALA A 64 -11.61 4.25 5.62
CA ALA A 64 -13.00 4.38 6.02
C ALA A 64 -13.92 3.27 5.48
N ALA A 65 -13.59 2.67 4.34
CA ALA A 65 -14.36 1.65 3.65
C ALA A 65 -13.46 0.59 2.97
N PRO A 66 -12.59 -0.12 3.72
CA PRO A 66 -11.60 -1.03 3.16
C PRO A 66 -12.18 -2.15 2.27
N SER A 67 -13.42 -2.58 2.51
CA SER A 67 -14.10 -3.58 1.67
C SER A 67 -14.42 -3.06 0.26
N GLU A 68 -14.53 -1.74 0.08
CA GLU A 68 -14.82 -1.08 -1.20
C GLU A 68 -13.54 -0.68 -1.95
N ALA A 69 -12.37 -0.72 -1.27
CA ALA A 69 -11.12 -0.28 -1.86
C ALA A 69 -10.71 -1.05 -3.13
N PRO A 70 -10.88 -2.38 -3.26
CA PRO A 70 -10.63 -3.08 -4.53
C PRO A 70 -11.47 -2.51 -5.68
N ALA A 71 -12.76 -2.25 -5.45
CA ALA A 71 -13.64 -1.66 -6.46
C ALA A 71 -13.18 -0.24 -6.83
N PHE A 72 -12.74 0.55 -5.85
CA PHE A 72 -12.14 1.86 -6.10
C PHE A 72 -10.89 1.76 -6.96
N PHE A 73 -9.95 0.85 -6.66
CA PHE A 73 -8.70 0.69 -7.42
C PHE A 73 -8.93 0.24 -8.87
N VAL A 74 -9.93 -0.61 -9.12
CA VAL A 74 -10.35 -0.94 -10.49
C VAL A 74 -10.74 0.33 -11.25
N GLN A 75 -11.60 1.16 -10.66
CA GLN A 75 -12.06 2.40 -11.31
C GLN A 75 -10.93 3.42 -11.44
N GLN A 76 -10.04 3.54 -10.45
CA GLN A 76 -8.83 4.36 -10.51
C GLN A 76 -7.96 3.98 -11.69
N CYS A 77 -7.68 2.68 -11.85
CA CYS A 77 -6.91 2.16 -12.96
C CYS A 77 -7.53 2.51 -14.32
N ILE A 78 -8.85 2.39 -14.44
CA ILE A 78 -9.60 2.70 -15.67
C ILE A 78 -9.63 4.20 -15.97
N ILE A 79 -10.01 5.03 -14.98
CA ILE A 79 -10.15 6.49 -15.13
C ILE A 79 -8.81 7.12 -15.48
N LEU A 80 -7.73 6.68 -14.82
CA LEU A 80 -6.38 7.18 -15.06
C LEU A 80 -5.69 6.52 -16.25
N ARG A 81 -6.36 5.56 -16.91
CA ARG A 81 -5.85 4.83 -18.09
C ARG A 81 -4.47 4.19 -17.85
N LEU A 82 -4.30 3.59 -16.67
CA LEU A 82 -3.02 2.97 -16.30
C LEU A 82 -2.75 1.71 -17.12
N THR A 83 -3.81 1.01 -17.54
CA THR A 83 -3.79 -0.10 -18.48
C THR A 83 -5.20 -0.30 -19.07
N ASP A 84 -5.44 -1.37 -19.82
CA ASP A 84 -6.75 -1.72 -20.35
C ASP A 84 -7.74 -2.16 -19.26
N VAL A 85 -9.04 -2.03 -19.55
CA VAL A 85 -10.13 -2.32 -18.61
C VAL A 85 -10.09 -3.75 -18.09
N THR A 86 -9.72 -4.73 -18.93
CA THR A 86 -9.67 -6.13 -18.54
C THR A 86 -8.56 -6.35 -17.53
N THR A 87 -7.36 -5.83 -17.81
CA THR A 87 -6.23 -5.92 -16.89
C THR A 87 -6.50 -5.18 -15.58
N CYS A 88 -7.18 -4.02 -15.60
CA CYS A 88 -7.58 -3.33 -14.35
C CYS A 88 -8.50 -4.20 -13.47
N ASN A 89 -9.50 -4.87 -14.06
CA ASN A 89 -10.42 -5.75 -13.32
C ASN A 89 -9.70 -6.99 -12.77
N ILE A 90 -8.80 -7.58 -13.54
CA ILE A 90 -8.02 -8.76 -13.11
C ILE A 90 -7.05 -8.37 -11.99
N MET A 91 -6.36 -7.23 -12.10
CA MET A 91 -5.38 -6.83 -11.10
C MET A 91 -6.03 -6.35 -9.81
N PHE A 92 -7.06 -5.52 -9.85
CA PHE A 92 -7.58 -4.87 -8.63
C PHE A 92 -8.93 -5.40 -8.16
N GLY A 93 -9.56 -6.32 -8.91
CA GLY A 93 -10.85 -6.89 -8.55
C GLY A 93 -10.85 -7.59 -7.19
N GLN A 94 -12.05 -7.81 -6.65
CA GLN A 94 -12.26 -8.35 -5.30
C GLN A 94 -11.56 -9.70 -5.03
N PHE A 95 -11.41 -10.53 -6.07
CA PHE A 95 -10.77 -11.85 -5.98
C PHE A 95 -9.29 -11.85 -6.37
N SER A 96 -8.72 -10.68 -6.68
CA SER A 96 -7.29 -10.54 -6.91
C SER A 96 -6.55 -10.31 -5.60
N SER A 97 -5.40 -10.96 -5.44
CA SER A 97 -4.49 -10.68 -4.33
C SER A 97 -4.02 -9.23 -4.34
N VAL A 98 -3.82 -8.63 -5.52
CA VAL A 98 -3.27 -7.28 -5.66
C VAL A 98 -4.25 -6.21 -5.17
N GLY A 99 -5.58 -6.37 -5.35
CA GLY A 99 -6.56 -5.43 -4.80
C GLY A 99 -6.53 -5.34 -3.27
N ALA A 100 -6.43 -6.49 -2.60
CA ALA A 100 -6.31 -6.56 -1.15
C ALA A 100 -4.94 -6.03 -0.66
N ILE A 101 -3.86 -6.37 -1.35
CA ILE A 101 -2.51 -5.87 -1.04
C ILE A 101 -2.45 -4.35 -1.22
N ALA A 102 -2.95 -3.82 -2.33
CA ALA A 102 -3.00 -2.38 -2.60
C ALA A 102 -3.79 -1.64 -1.51
N THR A 103 -4.90 -2.22 -1.05
CA THR A 103 -5.69 -1.69 0.08
C THR A 103 -4.83 -1.57 1.34
N GLN A 104 -4.10 -2.62 1.70
CA GLN A 104 -3.22 -2.62 2.87
C GLN A 104 -2.04 -1.65 2.73
N VAL A 105 -1.38 -1.66 1.57
CA VAL A 105 -0.25 -0.77 1.27
C VAL A 105 -0.69 0.68 1.39
N VAL A 106 -1.76 1.07 0.71
CA VAL A 106 -2.25 2.45 0.74
C VAL A 106 -2.79 2.83 2.13
N ALA A 107 -3.46 1.92 2.84
CA ALA A 107 -3.89 2.16 4.22
C ALA A 107 -2.73 2.45 5.18
N ASN A 108 -1.55 1.85 4.97
CA ASN A 108 -0.38 2.04 5.83
C ASN A 108 0.64 3.05 5.31
N ALA A 109 0.61 3.38 4.02
CA ALA A 109 1.53 4.33 3.39
C ALA A 109 1.34 5.75 3.91
N ASP A 110 2.45 6.50 4.04
CA ASP A 110 2.42 7.95 4.17
C ASP A 110 2.20 8.58 2.79
N VAL A 111 0.94 8.60 2.37
CA VAL A 111 0.53 9.25 1.11
C VAL A 111 0.68 10.78 1.15
N GLY A 112 0.96 11.37 2.31
CA GLY A 112 1.32 12.79 2.44
C GLY A 112 2.80 13.06 2.15
N GLY A 113 3.65 12.02 2.28
CA GLY A 113 5.10 12.07 2.16
C GLY A 113 5.64 11.42 0.88
N TYR A 114 6.77 10.71 1.02
CA TYR A 114 7.47 10.11 -0.12
C TYR A 114 6.82 8.82 -0.66
N ASP A 115 5.99 8.14 0.13
CA ASP A 115 5.42 6.85 -0.28
C ASP A 115 4.51 7.01 -1.50
N ARG A 116 3.70 8.09 -1.59
CA ARG A 116 2.91 8.35 -2.79
C ARG A 116 3.77 8.51 -4.04
N GLN A 117 4.94 9.13 -3.92
CA GLN A 117 5.87 9.30 -5.04
C GLN A 117 6.52 7.97 -5.42
N ALA A 118 6.92 7.17 -4.42
CA ALA A 118 7.49 5.84 -4.62
C ALA A 118 6.50 4.89 -5.32
N VAL A 119 5.22 4.90 -4.90
CA VAL A 119 4.16 4.08 -5.51
C VAL A 119 3.94 4.51 -6.97
N CYS A 120 3.75 5.81 -7.22
CA CYS A 120 3.54 6.32 -8.57
C CYS A 120 4.73 6.09 -9.51
N GLN A 121 5.95 6.08 -8.98
CA GLN A 121 7.15 5.76 -9.76
C GLN A 121 7.29 4.26 -10.02
N ASN A 122 7.25 3.41 -8.98
CA ASN A 122 7.53 1.97 -9.14
C ASN A 122 6.48 1.23 -9.94
N PHE A 123 5.20 1.53 -9.72
CA PHE A 123 4.11 0.72 -10.30
C PHE A 123 3.56 1.29 -11.60
N PHE A 124 3.67 2.60 -11.79
CA PHE A 124 3.05 3.27 -12.95
C PHE A 124 4.03 4.10 -13.78
N SER A 125 5.29 4.26 -13.35
CA SER A 125 6.28 5.11 -14.02
C SER A 125 5.80 6.55 -14.29
N LEU A 126 4.90 7.06 -13.44
CA LEU A 126 4.28 8.39 -13.62
C LEU A 126 5.04 9.50 -12.91
N CYS A 127 5.84 9.16 -11.90
CA CYS A 127 6.64 10.10 -11.11
C CYS A 127 8.14 9.82 -11.24
N PRO A 128 9.00 10.83 -11.06
CA PRO A 128 10.42 10.59 -10.83
C PRO A 128 10.63 9.86 -9.50
N ALA A 129 11.70 9.08 -9.41
CA ALA A 129 12.04 8.38 -8.19
C ALA A 129 12.23 9.37 -7.02
N PRO A 130 11.65 9.11 -5.84
CA PRO A 130 11.88 9.96 -4.69
C PRO A 130 13.36 9.91 -4.29
N PRO A 131 13.91 11.00 -3.73
CA PRO A 131 15.27 11.00 -3.22
C PRO A 131 15.43 9.97 -2.09
N THR A 132 16.58 9.33 -2.02
CA THR A 132 16.90 8.44 -0.89
C THR A 132 17.21 9.26 0.34
N VAL A 133 16.69 8.83 1.50
CA VAL A 133 17.13 9.39 2.77
C VAL A 133 18.56 8.94 3.01
N ALA A 134 19.47 9.88 3.30
CA ALA A 134 20.84 9.55 3.63
C ALA A 134 20.86 8.66 4.88
N LEU A 135 21.36 7.42 4.74
CA LEU A 135 21.44 6.48 5.83
C LEU A 135 22.52 6.93 6.82
N ASN A 136 22.10 7.53 7.93
CA ASN A 136 23.02 7.90 9.00
C ASN A 136 23.29 6.70 9.91
N LEU A 137 24.37 5.97 9.62
CA LEU A 137 24.85 4.88 10.46
C LEU A 137 25.79 5.33 11.58
N THR A 138 25.92 6.64 11.81
CA THR A 138 26.74 7.17 12.91
C THR A 138 26.17 6.66 14.23
N GLY A 139 26.95 5.87 14.95
CA GLY A 139 26.52 5.24 16.21
C GLY A 139 25.74 3.94 16.05
N TRP A 140 25.48 3.45 14.83
CA TRP A 140 24.86 2.13 14.63
C TRP A 140 25.73 1.01 15.24
N PHE A 141 27.05 1.17 15.12
CA PHE A 141 28.02 0.34 15.82
C PHE A 141 28.46 1.02 17.11
N ALA A 142 28.11 0.42 18.25
CA ALA A 142 28.46 0.92 19.57
C ALA A 142 29.97 1.02 19.82
N LYS A 143 30.78 0.24 19.08
CA LYS A 143 32.24 0.24 19.20
C LYS A 143 32.85 0.65 17.85
N PRO A 144 33.91 1.48 17.85
CA PRO A 144 34.64 1.75 16.63
C PRO A 144 35.27 0.46 16.11
N LYS A 145 35.54 0.42 14.81
CA LYS A 145 36.31 -0.66 14.19
C LYS A 145 37.64 -0.81 14.95
N PRO A 146 37.99 -2.01 15.45
CA PRO A 146 39.24 -2.21 16.19
C PRO A 146 40.44 -1.71 15.40
N ASN A 147 41.32 -0.93 16.05
CA ASN A 147 42.58 -0.44 15.49
C ASN A 147 43.71 -0.60 16.52
N PRO A 148 44.72 -1.46 16.28
CA PRO A 148 44.90 -2.29 15.08
C PRO A 148 43.83 -3.38 14.97
N LEU A 149 43.65 -3.93 13.76
CA LEU A 149 42.77 -5.08 13.56
C LEU A 149 43.23 -6.25 14.42
N LEU A 150 42.27 -7.07 14.85
CA LEU A 150 42.58 -8.33 15.53
C LEU A 150 43.52 -9.18 14.66
N PRO A 151 44.53 -9.83 15.24
CA PRO A 151 45.40 -10.72 14.50
C PRO A 151 44.58 -11.81 13.82
N LEU A 152 44.95 -12.17 12.59
CA LEU A 152 44.30 -13.27 11.87
C LEU A 152 44.28 -14.51 12.76
N LYS A 153 43.13 -15.19 12.83
CA LYS A 153 43.05 -16.49 13.48
C LYS A 153 44.04 -17.44 12.81
N LYS A 154 44.83 -18.13 13.62
CA LYS A 154 45.69 -19.22 13.14
C LYS A 154 44.79 -20.34 12.59
N TRP A 155 45.11 -20.80 11.39
CA TRP A 155 44.46 -21.95 10.79
C TRP A 155 44.63 -23.17 11.71
N SER A 156 43.54 -23.87 12.03
CA SER A 156 43.58 -25.06 12.89
C SER A 156 44.14 -26.31 12.19
N GLY A 157 44.35 -26.25 10.87
CA GLY A 157 44.73 -27.41 10.06
C GLY A 157 43.60 -28.43 9.85
N GLN A 158 42.43 -28.20 10.46
CA GLN A 158 41.26 -29.08 10.39
C GLN A 158 40.22 -28.49 9.42
N ARG A 159 39.53 -29.35 8.68
CA ARG A 159 38.42 -28.94 7.80
C ARG A 159 37.11 -28.98 8.58
N LEU A 160 36.27 -27.96 8.36
CA LEU A 160 34.89 -27.93 8.82
C LEU A 160 33.98 -28.22 7.62
N ASN A 161 33.08 -29.19 7.75
CA ASN A 161 32.03 -29.43 6.77
C ASN A 161 30.80 -28.63 7.18
N VAL A 162 30.38 -27.69 6.33
CA VAL A 162 29.19 -26.87 6.54
C VAL A 162 28.16 -27.23 5.48
N LEU A 163 27.03 -27.80 5.90
CA LEU A 163 25.86 -27.95 5.05
C LEU A 163 25.02 -26.66 5.18
N HIS A 164 24.95 -25.89 4.11
CA HIS A 164 24.06 -24.73 4.00
C HIS A 164 23.02 -25.03 2.94
N LEU A 165 21.77 -25.09 3.36
CA LEU A 165 20.59 -25.33 2.54
C LEU A 165 19.72 -24.08 2.64
N SER A 166 19.38 -23.47 1.51
CA SER A 166 18.46 -22.35 1.42
C SER A 166 17.41 -22.60 0.35
N ASP A 167 16.31 -21.83 0.39
CA ASP A 167 15.30 -21.76 -0.67
C ASP A 167 14.59 -23.08 -0.99
N PHE A 168 14.32 -23.89 0.04
CA PHE A 168 13.50 -25.09 -0.08
C PHE A 168 12.03 -24.71 -0.24
N HIS A 169 11.58 -24.63 -1.48
CA HIS A 169 10.17 -24.45 -1.83
C HIS A 169 9.50 -25.82 -1.92
N ILE A 170 8.88 -26.25 -0.82
CA ILE A 170 8.10 -27.48 -0.76
C ILE A 170 6.72 -27.19 -1.35
N ASP A 171 6.47 -27.72 -2.54
CA ASP A 171 5.17 -27.68 -3.20
C ASP A 171 4.40 -28.98 -2.90
N PRO A 172 3.33 -28.93 -2.08
CA PRO A 172 2.54 -30.10 -1.73
C PRO A 172 1.67 -30.63 -2.88
N HIS A 173 1.59 -29.91 -4.02
CA HIS A 173 0.73 -30.25 -5.16
C HIS A 173 1.49 -30.75 -6.39
N LYS A 174 2.67 -31.36 -6.23
CA LYS A 174 3.31 -32.09 -7.33
C LYS A 174 2.49 -33.34 -7.68
N ASP A 175 1.54 -33.17 -8.59
CA ASP A 175 0.92 -34.27 -9.30
C ASP A 175 1.90 -34.79 -10.37
N ASP A 176 2.44 -36.00 -10.17
CA ASP A 176 3.33 -36.70 -11.12
C ASP A 176 2.64 -37.05 -12.46
N SER A 177 1.38 -36.65 -12.66
CA SER A 177 0.54 -36.97 -13.81
C SER A 177 0.47 -35.87 -14.88
N ILE A 178 1.06 -34.69 -14.64
CA ILE A 178 1.01 -33.57 -15.58
C ILE A 178 2.40 -33.30 -16.18
N PRO A 179 2.66 -33.66 -17.45
CA PRO A 179 3.86 -33.25 -18.15
C PRO A 179 3.86 -31.72 -18.26
N GLY A 180 5.00 -31.11 -17.93
CA GLY A 180 5.16 -29.67 -17.74
C GLY A 180 4.40 -28.79 -18.73
N SER A 181 3.40 -28.07 -18.21
CA SER A 181 3.01 -26.71 -18.59
C SER A 181 1.61 -26.43 -18.02
N ARG A 182 1.53 -25.75 -16.87
CA ARG A 182 0.51 -24.71 -16.63
C ARG A 182 1.11 -23.60 -15.77
N THR A 183 1.17 -22.44 -16.38
CA THR A 183 1.80 -21.18 -15.97
C THR A 183 1.16 -20.57 -14.73
N THR A 184 1.36 -21.14 -13.55
CA THR A 184 0.99 -20.49 -12.27
C THR A 184 2.24 -20.34 -11.43
N PHE A 185 2.72 -19.10 -11.31
CA PHE A 185 3.81 -18.75 -10.43
C PHE A 185 3.22 -18.59 -9.02
N LEU A 186 3.53 -19.52 -8.11
CA LEU A 186 3.24 -19.34 -6.69
C LEU A 186 4.36 -18.50 -6.09
N MET A 187 4.16 -17.19 -6.01
CA MET A 187 5.07 -16.29 -5.30
C MET A 187 4.67 -16.28 -3.82
N ILE A 188 5.47 -16.95 -2.99
CA ILE A 188 5.40 -16.81 -1.53
C ILE A 188 6.22 -15.56 -1.18
N ILE A 189 5.56 -14.54 -0.64
CA ILE A 189 6.20 -13.33 -0.11
C ILE A 189 6.62 -13.56 1.34
#